data_AF-A0AAE1FS02-F1
#
_entry.id   AF-A0AAE1FS02-F1
#
_cell.length_a   1.000
_cell.length_b   1.000
_cell.length_c   1.000
_cell.angle_alpha   90.00
_cell.angle_beta   90.00
_cell.angle_gamma   90.00
#
_symmetry.space_group_name_H-M   'P 1'
#
loop_
_entity.id
_entity.type
_entity.pdbx_description
1 polymer ?
#
loop_
_entity_poly.entity_id
_entity_poly.type
_entity_poly.pdbx_seq_one_letter_code
_entity_poly.pdbx_strand_id
1 'polypeptide(L)'
;MWPECVCDFEGFAPQEEVSKAVKKTVELARQVGGEGFEDMQEGEVRELVEEQAMPLNNNELLEIVKKSDNENEEESVAEASHPQALTLENLGQAMRLTEQLKQFFYDIDPLIVMALKVMVEIENRLCFRI
;
A
#
# COMPACT_ATOMS: atom_id res chain seq x y z
N MET A 1 1.78 -11.47 -18.87
CA MET A 1 0.64 -11.27 -17.96
C MET A 1 0.60 -12.47 -17.04
N TRP A 2 0.57 -12.24 -15.73
CA TRP A 2 0.76 -13.28 -14.70
C TRP A 2 -0.58 -13.93 -14.34
N PRO A 3 -0.87 -15.16 -14.81
CA PRO A 3 -2.13 -15.84 -14.52
C PRO A 3 -2.20 -16.26 -13.05
N GLU A 4 -1.05 -16.58 -12.46
CA GLU A 4 -0.89 -17.02 -11.06
C GLU A 4 -1.21 -15.93 -10.01
N CYS A 5 -1.33 -14.66 -10.44
CA CYS A 5 -1.64 -13.52 -9.56
C CYS A 5 -3.08 -13.03 -9.68
N VAL A 6 -3.86 -13.63 -10.59
CA VAL A 6 -5.29 -13.34 -10.70
C VAL A 6 -5.98 -14.28 -9.73
N CYS A 7 -6.19 -13.84 -8.50
CA CYS A 7 -7.12 -14.51 -7.61
C CYS A 7 -8.52 -14.42 -8.26
N ASP A 8 -9.23 -15.53 -8.34
CA ASP A 8 -10.65 -15.53 -8.68
C ASP A 8 -11.34 -14.62 -7.66
N PHE A 9 -11.77 -13.45 -8.10
CA PHE A 9 -12.44 -12.50 -7.25
C PHE A 9 -13.79 -13.10 -6.85
N GLU A 10 -13.87 -13.63 -5.63
CA GLU A 10 -15.07 -14.27 -5.09
C GLU A 10 -16.22 -13.28 -4.80
N GLY A 11 -16.02 -12.00 -5.09
CA GLY A 11 -16.98 -10.92 -4.84
C GLY A 11 -16.65 -10.12 -3.58
N PHE A 12 -17.46 -9.09 -3.34
CA PHE A 12 -17.44 -8.35 -2.07
C PHE A 12 -18.17 -9.15 -0.97
N ALA A 13 -17.90 -8.79 0.28
CA ALA A 13 -18.53 -9.40 1.45
C ALA A 13 -20.06 -9.50 1.30
N PRO A 14 -20.70 -10.55 1.87
CA PRO A 14 -22.15 -10.70 1.83
C PRO A 14 -22.87 -9.42 2.26
N GLN A 15 -23.98 -9.08 1.61
CA GLN A 15 -24.83 -7.90 1.92
C GLN A 15 -25.18 -7.76 3.42
N GLU A 16 -25.25 -8.89 4.13
CA GLU A 16 -25.50 -8.95 5.56
C GLU A 16 -24.31 -8.43 6.40
N GLU A 17 -23.07 -8.73 5.98
CA GLU A 17 -21.85 -8.22 6.61
C GLU A 17 -21.67 -6.73 6.35
N VAL A 18 -21.95 -6.28 5.13
CA VAL A 18 -21.95 -4.85 4.76
C VAL A 18 -22.94 -4.08 5.63
N SER A 19 -24.16 -4.60 5.80
CA SER A 19 -25.18 -3.96 6.64
C SER A 19 -24.78 -3.90 8.12
N LYS A 20 -24.07 -4.92 8.61
CA LYS A 20 -23.52 -4.93 9.99
C LYS A 20 -22.40 -3.91 10.17
N ALA A 21 -21.52 -3.78 9.17
CA ALA A 21 -20.45 -2.80 9.18
C ALA A 21 -21.00 -1.36 9.17
N VAL A 22 -21.96 -1.06 8.28
CA VAL A 22 -22.64 0.25 8.20
C VAL A 22 -23.23 0.66 9.54
N LYS A 23 -23.99 -0.23 10.20
CA LYS A 23 -24.58 0.03 11.51
C LYS A 23 -23.53 0.34 12.58
N LYS A 24 -22.47 -0.47 12.62
CA LYS A 24 -21.39 -0.30 13.58
C LYS A 24 -20.65 1.02 13.38
N THR A 25 -20.44 1.43 12.12
CA THR A 25 -19.79 2.71 11.79
C THR A 25 -20.63 3.90 12.27
N VAL A 26 -21.95 3.89 12.02
CA VAL A 26 -22.85 4.95 12.49
C VAL A 26 -22.92 4.99 14.01
N GLU A 27 -22.96 3.82 14.67
CA GLU A 27 -22.96 3.74 16.13
C GLU A 27 -21.68 4.34 16.72
N LEU A 28 -20.51 4.02 16.13
CA LEU A 28 -19.24 4.58 16.56
C LEU A 28 -19.14 6.09 16.29
N ALA A 29 -19.60 6.56 15.13
CA ALA A 29 -19.65 7.98 14.80
C ALA A 29 -20.47 8.76 15.84
N ARG A 30 -21.66 8.24 16.20
CA ARG A 30 -22.50 8.84 17.23
C ARG A 30 -21.89 8.80 18.63
N GLN A 31 -21.13 7.75 18.95
CA GLN A 31 -20.41 7.67 20.23
C GLN A 31 -19.26 8.68 20.33
N VAL A 32 -18.55 8.92 19.22
CA VAL A 32 -17.51 9.96 19.14
C VAL A 32 -18.14 11.34 19.25
N GLY A 33 -19.30 11.54 18.59
CA GLY A 33 -20.02 12.80 18.59
C GLY A 33 -19.32 13.91 17.80
N GLY A 34 -19.90 15.11 17.81
CA GLY A 34 -19.41 16.26 17.07
C GLY A 34 -20.15 16.49 15.74
N GLU A 35 -19.99 17.70 15.21
CA GLU A 35 -20.64 18.13 13.97
C GLU A 35 -20.27 17.19 12.82
N GLY A 36 -21.30 16.64 12.15
CA GLY A 36 -21.15 15.67 11.06
C GLY A 36 -21.06 14.19 11.48
N PHE A 37 -20.72 13.87 12.74
CA PHE A 37 -20.71 12.48 13.23
C PHE A 37 -21.98 12.12 14.00
N GLU A 38 -22.57 13.07 14.72
CA GLU A 38 -23.82 12.86 15.47
C GLU A 38 -25.03 12.67 14.54
N ASP A 39 -25.04 13.39 13.42
CA ASP A 39 -26.11 13.37 12.41
C ASP A 39 -25.93 12.29 11.33
N MET A 40 -24.83 11.53 11.39
CA MET A 40 -24.46 10.55 10.38
C MET A 40 -25.55 9.48 10.21
N GLN A 41 -25.93 9.23 8.95
CA GLN A 41 -26.97 8.28 8.57
C GLN A 41 -26.38 7.00 7.95
N GLU A 42 -27.06 5.88 8.19
CA GLU A 42 -26.68 4.58 7.58
C GLU A 42 -26.68 4.64 6.05
N GLY A 43 -27.54 5.49 5.44
CA GLY A 43 -27.59 5.70 4.00
C GLY A 43 -26.30 6.29 3.43
N GLU A 44 -25.72 7.27 4.11
CA GLU A 44 -24.48 7.95 3.67
C GLU A 44 -23.29 6.99 3.71
N VAL A 45 -23.19 6.18 4.76
CA VAL A 45 -22.13 5.16 4.89
C VAL A 45 -22.34 4.04 3.88
N ARG A 46 -23.60 3.65 3.62
CA ARG A 46 -23.94 2.60 2.65
C ARG A 46 -23.62 3.03 1.23
N GLU A 47 -23.99 4.25 0.84
CA GLU A 47 -23.68 4.82 -0.47
C GLU A 47 -22.17 4.80 -0.72
N LEU A 48 -21.37 5.24 0.26
CA LEU A 48 -19.92 5.22 0.16
C LEU A 48 -19.33 3.81 0.00
N VAL A 49 -19.88 2.82 0.71
CA VAL A 49 -19.43 1.42 0.60
C VAL A 49 -19.83 0.82 -0.75
N GLU A 50 -21.02 1.16 -1.26
CA GLU A 50 -21.52 0.67 -2.54
C GLU A 50 -20.80 1.32 -3.73
N GLU A 51 -20.44 2.61 -3.65
CA GLU A 51 -19.59 3.30 -4.62
C GLU A 51 -18.18 2.69 -4.70
N GLN A 52 -17.58 2.37 -3.54
CA GLN A 52 -16.28 1.70 -3.48
C GLN A 52 -16.31 0.25 -3.99
N ALA A 53 -17.49 -0.38 -3.96
CA ALA A 53 -17.70 -1.72 -4.51
C ALA A 53 -17.88 -1.74 -6.03
N MET A 54 -17.96 -0.58 -6.69
CA MET A 54 -18.00 -0.52 -8.15
C MET A 54 -16.61 -0.80 -8.74
N PRO A 55 -16.51 -1.61 -9.81
CA PRO A 55 -15.23 -1.85 -10.47
C PRO A 55 -14.71 -0.55 -11.08
N LEU A 56 -13.50 -0.15 -10.70
CA LEU A 56 -12.82 0.99 -11.28
C LEU A 56 -12.66 0.80 -12.79
N ASN A 57 -12.99 1.83 -13.55
CA ASN A 57 -12.75 1.83 -14.98
C ASN A 57 -11.29 2.21 -15.29
N ASN A 58 -10.85 1.93 -16.52
CA ASN A 58 -9.46 2.18 -16.95
C ASN A 58 -9.01 3.64 -16.78
N ASN A 59 -9.92 4.61 -16.89
CA ASN A 59 -9.61 6.03 -16.72
C ASN A 59 -9.37 6.38 -15.25
N GLU A 60 -10.17 5.82 -14.33
CA GLU A 60 -10.00 6.01 -12.88
C GLU A 60 -8.68 5.38 -12.39
N LEU A 61 -8.32 4.21 -12.92
CA LEU A 61 -7.03 3.58 -12.65
C LEU A 61 -5.85 4.46 -13.11
N LEU A 62 -5.96 5.06 -14.30
CA LEU A 62 -4.93 5.97 -14.81
C LEU A 62 -4.84 7.27 -14.00
N GLU A 63 -5.96 7.78 -13.46
CA GLU A 63 -5.94 8.93 -12.57
C GLU A 63 -5.25 8.63 -11.24
N ILE A 64 -5.47 7.44 -10.67
CA ILE A 64 -4.81 7.04 -9.43
C ILE A 64 -3.29 6.97 -9.63
N VAL A 65 -2.83 6.37 -10.74
CA VAL A 65 -1.41 6.32 -11.09
C VAL A 65 -0.83 7.72 -11.28
N LYS A 66 -1.53 8.61 -12.00
CA LYS A 66 -1.10 10.00 -12.21
C LYS A 66 -1.02 10.81 -10.92
N LYS A 67 -1.96 10.62 -10.00
CA LYS A 67 -1.95 11.29 -8.69
C LYS A 67 -0.78 10.81 -7.84
N SER A 68 -0.41 9.52 -7.93
CA SER A 68 0.77 8.96 -7.28
C SER A 68 2.09 9.49 -7.87
N ASP A 69 2.15 9.76 -9.18
CA ASP A 69 3.36 10.30 -9.83
C ASP A 69 3.55 11.81 -9.59
N ASN A 70 2.46 12.59 -9.47
CA ASN A 70 2.52 14.06 -9.35
C ASN A 70 2.92 14.57 -7.95
N GLU A 71 3.12 13.70 -6.97
CA GLU A 71 3.69 14.07 -5.65
C GLU A 71 5.23 14.23 -5.70
N ASN A 72 5.88 13.95 -6.84
CA ASN A 72 7.33 13.86 -6.96
C ASN A 72 7.98 14.88 -7.93
N GLU A 73 7.25 15.90 -8.43
CA GLU A 73 7.77 16.84 -9.45
C GLU A 73 8.09 18.25 -8.93
N GLU A 74 8.87 18.36 -7.85
CA GLU A 74 9.71 19.54 -7.64
C GLU A 74 11.15 19.13 -7.30
N GLU A 75 11.95 18.78 -8.30
CA GLU A 75 13.40 18.87 -8.15
C GLU A 75 14.04 19.51 -9.38
N SER A 76 14.36 20.79 -9.21
CA SER A 76 15.13 21.59 -10.16
C SER A 76 16.50 20.98 -10.37
N VAL A 77 16.87 20.80 -11.64
CA VAL A 77 18.18 20.36 -12.10
C VAL A 77 19.27 21.34 -11.65
N ALA A 78 20.07 20.92 -10.68
CA ALA A 78 21.41 21.45 -10.46
C ALA A 78 22.41 20.35 -10.79
N GLU A 79 23.27 20.58 -11.79
CA GLU A 79 24.43 19.73 -12.06
C GLU A 79 25.41 19.82 -10.87
N ALA A 80 25.15 19.03 -9.83
CA ALA A 80 26.11 18.78 -8.77
C ALA A 80 27.01 17.64 -9.24
N SER A 81 28.29 17.96 -9.48
CA SER A 81 29.39 17.00 -9.55
C SER A 81 29.18 15.93 -8.49
N HIS A 82 28.72 14.74 -8.88
CA HIS A 82 28.41 13.69 -7.92
C HIS A 82 29.70 13.32 -7.16
N PRO A 83 29.80 13.61 -5.85
CA PRO A 83 30.80 12.92 -5.05
C PRO A 83 30.50 11.43 -5.22
N GLN A 84 31.51 10.60 -5.49
CA GLN A 84 31.30 9.15 -5.59
C GLN A 84 30.59 8.67 -4.33
N ALA A 85 29.27 8.48 -4.44
CA ALA A 85 28.37 8.23 -3.32
C ALA A 85 28.56 6.82 -2.74
N LEU A 86 29.24 5.94 -3.48
CA LEU A 86 29.66 4.62 -3.03
C LEU A 86 31.02 4.69 -2.33
N THR A 87 31.07 5.37 -1.18
CA THR A 87 32.22 5.30 -0.27
C THR A 87 32.18 4.00 0.53
N LEU A 88 33.32 3.59 1.10
CA LEU A 88 33.38 2.42 2.00
C LEU A 88 32.43 2.57 3.20
N GLU A 89 32.28 3.80 3.71
CA GLU A 89 31.37 4.13 4.80
C GLU A 89 29.90 3.91 4.40
N ASN A 90 29.50 4.43 3.23
CA ASN A 90 28.14 4.29 2.71
C ASN A 90 27.81 2.83 2.37
N LEU A 91 28.78 2.08 1.87
CA LEU A 91 28.64 0.63 1.66
C LEU A 91 28.47 -0.11 2.99
N GLY A 92 29.26 0.24 4.01
CA GLY A 92 29.12 -0.32 5.36
C GLY A 92 27.78 0.04 6.02
N GLN A 93 27.22 1.20 5.71
CA GLN A 93 25.86 1.56 6.12
C GLN A 93 24.81 0.73 5.39
N ALA A 94 24.93 0.55 4.07
CA ALA A 94 24.01 -0.27 3.29
C ALA A 94 23.97 -1.73 3.79
N MET A 95 25.13 -2.32 4.08
CA MET A 95 25.21 -3.69 4.63
C MET A 95 24.51 -3.82 5.98
N ARG A 96 24.63 -2.80 6.85
CA ARG A 96 23.94 -2.78 8.15
C ARG A 96 22.42 -2.69 8.00
N LEU A 97 21.93 -1.91 7.02
CA LEU A 97 20.50 -1.82 6.73
C LEU A 97 19.94 -3.13 6.19
N THR A 98 20.69 -3.82 5.33
CA THR A 98 20.31 -5.14 4.82
C THR A 98 20.16 -6.16 5.96
N GLU A 99 21.05 -6.14 6.94
CA GLU A 99 20.94 -7.06 8.09
C GLU A 99 19.71 -6.76 8.96
N GLN A 100 19.41 -5.48 9.19
CA GLN A 100 18.20 -5.07 9.90
C GLN A 100 16.93 -5.49 9.16
N LEU A 101 16.92 -5.36 7.83
CA LEU A 101 15.80 -5.78 7.00
C LEU A 101 15.58 -7.30 7.08
N LYS A 102 16.67 -8.08 7.04
CA LYS A 102 16.61 -9.55 7.24
C LYS A 102 16.02 -9.89 8.60
N GLN A 103 16.51 -9.25 9.67
CA GLN A 103 16.01 -9.48 11.02
C GLN A 103 14.52 -9.14 11.14
N PHE A 104 14.08 -8.02 10.58
CA PHE A 104 12.68 -7.62 10.56
C PHE A 104 11.79 -8.71 9.94
N PHE A 105 12.23 -9.31 8.82
CA PHE A 105 11.50 -10.39 8.18
C PHE A 105 11.47 -11.69 9.01
N TYR A 106 12.57 -12.04 9.68
CA TYR A 106 12.58 -13.18 10.60
C TYR A 106 11.61 -13.01 11.77
N ASP A 107 11.46 -11.79 12.27
CA ASP A 107 10.58 -11.48 13.40
C ASP A 107 9.09 -11.58 13.03
N ILE A 108 8.71 -11.18 11.81
CA ILE A 108 7.31 -11.19 11.34
C ILE A 108 6.90 -12.46 10.59
N ASP A 109 7.87 -13.22 10.07
CA ASP A 109 7.65 -14.50 9.37
C ASP A 109 8.62 -15.57 9.89
N PRO A 110 8.30 -16.20 11.05
CA PRO A 110 9.17 -17.19 11.69
C PRO A 110 9.40 -18.45 10.84
N LEU A 111 8.51 -18.73 9.89
CA LEU A 111 8.64 -19.85 8.94
C LEU A 111 9.36 -19.44 7.65
N ILE A 112 9.67 -18.14 7.50
CA ILE A 112 10.53 -17.55 6.46
C ILE A 112 10.01 -17.78 5.03
N VAL A 113 8.76 -18.21 4.86
CA VAL A 113 8.22 -18.61 3.55
C VAL A 113 7.95 -17.40 2.66
N MET A 114 7.38 -16.34 3.24
CA MET A 114 7.09 -15.07 2.57
C MET A 114 8.31 -14.17 2.57
N ALA A 115 9.07 -14.17 3.66
CA ALA A 115 10.34 -13.47 3.79
C ALA A 115 11.35 -13.88 2.70
N LEU A 116 11.50 -15.18 2.42
CA LEU A 116 12.39 -15.65 1.34
C LEU A 116 11.95 -15.17 -0.04
N LYS A 117 10.64 -15.18 -0.34
CA LYS A 117 10.13 -14.69 -1.63
C LYS A 117 10.42 -13.20 -1.82
N VAL A 118 10.22 -12.40 -0.78
CA VAL A 118 10.50 -10.97 -0.80
C VAL A 118 12.01 -10.70 -0.88
N MET A 119 12.83 -11.43 -0.13
CA MET A 119 14.29 -11.29 -0.21
C MET A 119 14.83 -11.64 -1.60
N VAL A 120 14.34 -12.72 -2.23
CA VAL A 120 14.72 -13.09 -3.60
C VAL A 120 14.31 -12.01 -4.60
N GLU A 121 13.12 -11.42 -4.46
CA GLU A 121 12.68 -10.33 -5.34
C GLU A 121 13.52 -9.06 -5.12
N ILE A 122 13.89 -8.75 -3.89
CA ILE A 122 14.80 -7.64 -3.56
C ILE A 122 16.19 -7.89 -4.17
N GLU A 123 16.75 -9.09 -4.02
CA GLU A 123 18.03 -9.46 -4.64
C GLU A 123 17.97 -9.36 -6.17
N ASN A 124 16.88 -9.83 -6.81
CA ASN A 124 16.69 -9.71 -8.25
C ASN A 124 16.60 -8.25 -8.73
N ARG A 125 16.08 -7.34 -7.91
CA ARG A 125 15.96 -5.91 -8.24
C ARG A 125 17.21 -5.11 -7.92
N LEU A 126 17.94 -5.48 -6.86
CA LEU A 126 19.19 -4.84 -6.47
C LEU A 126 20.36 -5.32 -7.33
N CYS A 127 20.36 -6.59 -7.75
CA CYS A 127 21.25 -7.10 -8.78
C CYS A 127 20.73 -6.68 -10.16
N PHE A 128 20.89 -5.41 -10.51
CA PHE A 128 20.83 -4.99 -11.90
C PHE A 128 21.74 -5.89 -12.75
N ARG A 129 21.15 -6.48 -13.79
CA ARG A 129 21.82 -7.06 -14.96
C ARG A 129 23.08 -6.25 -15.32
N ILE A 130 24.24 -6.79 -14.99
CA ILE A 130 25.50 -6.52 -15.71
C ILE A 130 25.53 -7.46 -16.91
#